data_AF-A0A8S9KZQ3-F1
#
_entry.id   AF-A0A8S9KZQ3-F1
#
_cell.length_a   1.000
_cell.length_b   1.000
_cell.length_c   1.000
_cell.angle_alpha   90.00
_cell.angle_beta   90.00
_cell.angle_gamma   90.00
#
_symmetry.space_group_name_H-M   'P 1'
#
loop_
_entity.id
_entity.type
_entity.pdbx_description
1 polymer ?
#
loop_
_entity_poly.entity_id
_entity_poly.type
_entity_poly.pdbx_seq_one_letter_code
_entity_poly.pdbx_strand_id
1 'polypeptide(L)'
;TSLGLSVFFFLLTLVAVTSDLESDRRALIALRDGVHGRPLLWNLTAPPCTWGGVQCNAGRVTALRLPGVGLSGPLPIAIGNLTKLETLSFRFNANLVTLIAYYFSRDEKLVVFEYMSRGSLSALLHGNKGSGRSPLSWETRAGIALGAARAISYLHSRDATTSHGNIKSCNILLSESYEAKVSDYCLAPMISPTSTPNRIDGYRAPEVTDARRISQKADVYSFGVLILELLTGKSPTHQQLNEEGVDLPRWVSSITEQQSPSDVFDPELTRYQAEGNENMIRLLKIGISCTAQYPDSRPSMAEVTRLIEEVSRSSGSQSPLSG
;
A
#
# COMPACT_ATOMS: atom_id res chain seq x y z
N THR A 1 -59.57 -31.12 29.33
CA THR A 1 -58.16 -31.19 29.78
C THR A 1 -57.27 -30.69 28.64
N SER A 2 -57.06 -29.38 28.58
CA SER A 2 -56.21 -28.70 27.60
C SER A 2 -55.15 -27.95 28.40
N LEU A 3 -53.88 -28.34 28.27
CA LEU A 3 -52.68 -27.55 28.62
C LEU A 3 -51.45 -28.43 28.35
N GLY A 4 -50.85 -28.31 27.17
CA GLY A 4 -49.66 -29.08 26.83
C GLY A 4 -49.12 -28.83 25.43
N LEU A 5 -49.00 -27.59 24.98
CA LEU A 5 -48.43 -27.28 23.65
C LEU A 5 -47.91 -25.84 23.52
N SER A 6 -47.16 -25.34 24.51
CA SER A 6 -46.58 -23.98 24.43
C SER A 6 -45.11 -23.85 24.85
N VAL A 7 -44.34 -24.94 24.91
CA VAL A 7 -42.91 -24.88 25.34
C VAL A 7 -41.90 -25.13 24.20
N PHE A 8 -42.34 -25.55 23.00
CA PHE A 8 -41.40 -25.97 21.95
C PHE A 8 -40.96 -24.89 20.94
N PHE A 9 -41.56 -23.69 20.93
CA PHE A 9 -41.24 -22.67 19.91
C PHE A 9 -40.14 -21.67 20.32
N PHE A 10 -39.75 -21.63 21.61
CA PHE A 10 -38.74 -20.67 22.10
C PHE A 10 -37.30 -21.21 22.10
N LEU A 11 -37.12 -22.54 21.96
CA LEU A 11 -35.80 -23.18 21.91
C LEU A 11 -35.20 -23.19 20.50
N LEU A 12 -36.02 -23.30 19.44
CA LEU A 12 -35.54 -23.35 18.05
C LEU A 12 -34.93 -22.02 17.55
N THR A 13 -35.45 -20.89 18.03
CA THR A 13 -34.91 -19.56 17.68
C THR A 13 -33.57 -19.28 18.37
N LEU A 14 -33.41 -19.67 19.63
CA LEU A 14 -32.12 -19.55 20.34
C LEU A 14 -31.03 -20.44 19.74
N VAL A 15 -31.38 -21.67 19.32
CA VAL A 15 -30.42 -22.61 18.72
C VAL A 15 -29.92 -22.09 17.36
N ALA A 16 -30.79 -21.52 16.52
CA ALA A 16 -30.39 -20.95 15.23
C ALA A 16 -29.53 -19.69 15.35
N VAL A 17 -29.86 -18.79 16.29
CA VAL A 17 -29.06 -17.56 16.54
C VAL A 17 -27.67 -17.91 17.11
N THR A 18 -27.60 -18.92 18.00
CA THR A 18 -26.32 -19.36 18.58
C THR A 18 -25.45 -20.14 17.58
N SER A 19 -26.04 -20.92 16.66
CA SER A 19 -25.30 -21.65 15.64
C SER A 19 -24.65 -20.74 14.59
N ASP A 20 -25.35 -19.67 14.21
CA ASP A 20 -24.82 -18.70 13.23
C ASP A 20 -23.71 -17.85 13.83
N LEU A 21 -23.83 -17.44 15.09
CA LEU A 21 -22.77 -16.72 15.79
C LEU A 21 -21.52 -17.57 16.00
N GLU A 22 -21.68 -18.90 16.16
CA GLU A 22 -20.54 -19.83 16.23
C GLU A 22 -19.83 -20.00 14.88
N SER A 23 -20.56 -19.86 13.76
CA SER A 23 -19.94 -19.76 12.43
C SER A 23 -19.14 -18.46 12.29
N ASP A 24 -19.74 -17.34 12.69
CA ASP A 24 -19.05 -16.04 12.68
C ASP A 24 -17.82 -16.06 13.62
N ARG A 25 -17.91 -16.74 14.77
CA ARG A 25 -16.80 -16.95 15.72
C ARG A 25 -15.63 -17.68 15.07
N ARG A 26 -15.90 -18.77 14.35
CA ARG A 26 -14.86 -19.55 13.64
C ARG A 26 -14.17 -18.72 12.56
N ALA A 27 -14.93 -17.90 11.82
CA ALA A 27 -14.39 -16.98 10.83
C ALA A 27 -13.42 -15.94 11.45
N LEU A 28 -13.81 -15.36 12.59
CA LEU A 28 -12.97 -14.41 13.30
C LEU A 28 -11.74 -15.05 13.94
N ILE A 29 -11.84 -16.25 14.52
CA ILE A 29 -10.67 -16.98 15.02
C ILE A 29 -9.69 -17.29 13.89
N ALA A 30 -10.20 -17.75 12.74
CA ALA A 30 -9.38 -17.96 11.56
C ALA A 30 -8.69 -16.67 11.10
N LEU A 31 -9.39 -15.52 11.13
CA LEU A 31 -8.78 -14.21 10.93
C LEU A 31 -7.62 -13.96 11.89
N ARG A 32 -7.84 -14.07 13.20
CA ARG A 32 -6.80 -13.86 14.21
C ARG A 32 -5.58 -14.75 13.98
N ASP A 33 -5.79 -16.01 13.63
CA ASP A 33 -4.72 -17.00 13.50
C ASP A 33 -4.02 -16.92 12.13
N GLY A 34 -4.71 -16.40 11.11
CA GLY A 34 -4.19 -16.29 9.74
C GLY A 34 -3.49 -14.97 9.42
N VAL A 35 -3.80 -13.90 10.16
CA VAL A 35 -3.13 -12.60 10.04
C VAL A 35 -1.86 -12.55 10.86
N HIS A 36 -0.86 -11.85 10.33
CA HIS A 36 0.41 -11.60 10.98
C HIS A 36 0.41 -10.20 11.64
N GLY A 37 1.52 -9.90 12.33
CA GLY A 37 1.71 -8.62 13.00
C GLY A 37 1.45 -8.71 14.50
N ARG A 38 0.86 -7.67 15.11
CA ARG A 38 0.52 -7.76 16.54
C ARG A 38 -0.70 -8.69 16.71
N PRO A 39 -0.66 -9.66 17.64
CA PRO A 39 -1.76 -10.58 17.84
C PRO A 39 -3.02 -9.84 18.34
N LEU A 40 -4.18 -10.20 17.79
CA LEU A 40 -5.46 -9.69 18.29
C LEU A 40 -5.74 -10.31 19.66
N LEU A 41 -5.77 -9.48 20.70
CA LEU A 41 -5.96 -9.88 22.11
C LEU A 41 -7.43 -10.13 22.45
N TRP A 42 -8.13 -10.91 21.62
CA TRP A 42 -9.52 -11.26 21.86
C TRP A 42 -9.65 -12.35 22.94
N ASN A 43 -10.60 -12.15 23.86
CA ASN A 43 -10.93 -13.16 24.85
C ASN A 43 -11.77 -14.29 24.21
N LEU A 44 -11.13 -15.41 23.88
CA LEU A 44 -11.78 -16.56 23.25
C LEU A 44 -12.88 -17.24 24.08
N THR A 45 -12.90 -17.01 25.39
CA THR A 45 -13.96 -17.52 26.28
C THR A 45 -15.22 -16.66 26.25
N ALA A 46 -15.13 -15.43 25.74
CA ALA A 46 -16.24 -14.51 25.61
C ALA A 46 -16.86 -14.55 24.19
N PRO A 47 -18.15 -14.19 24.05
CA PRO A 47 -18.81 -14.11 22.74
C PRO A 47 -18.10 -13.14 21.79
N PRO A 48 -18.04 -13.41 20.47
CA PRO A 48 -17.30 -12.58 19.52
C PRO A 48 -17.78 -11.13 19.44
N CYS A 49 -19.04 -10.86 19.77
CA CYS A 49 -19.59 -9.49 19.84
C CYS A 49 -18.96 -8.63 20.95
N THR A 50 -18.20 -9.22 21.87
CA THR A 50 -17.46 -8.49 22.92
C THR A 50 -16.01 -8.23 22.54
N TRP A 51 -15.56 -8.78 21.41
CA TRP A 51 -14.18 -8.65 20.98
C TRP A 51 -13.90 -7.24 20.45
N GLY A 52 -12.73 -6.70 20.77
CA GLY A 52 -12.33 -5.38 20.33
C GLY A 52 -12.43 -5.26 18.80
N GLY A 53 -13.22 -4.30 18.33
CA GLY A 53 -13.45 -4.05 16.90
C GLY A 53 -14.58 -4.85 16.25
N VAL A 54 -15.22 -5.79 16.95
CA VAL A 54 -16.37 -6.56 16.43
C VAL A 54 -17.67 -5.88 16.85
N GLN A 55 -18.58 -5.65 15.91
CA GLN A 55 -19.95 -5.20 16.18
C GLN A 55 -20.93 -6.24 15.66
N CYS A 56 -21.98 -6.47 16.44
CA CYS A 56 -23.04 -7.40 16.07
C CYS A 56 -24.39 -6.72 16.05
N ASN A 57 -25.25 -7.17 15.14
CA ASN A 57 -26.68 -6.88 15.14
C ASN A 57 -27.45 -8.20 15.15
N ALA A 58 -28.47 -8.31 16.00
CA ALA A 58 -29.32 -9.51 16.11
C ALA A 58 -28.54 -10.84 16.21
N GLY A 59 -27.42 -10.85 16.94
CA GLY A 59 -26.60 -12.05 17.13
C GLY A 59 -25.74 -12.44 15.92
N ARG A 60 -25.50 -11.51 14.98
CA ARG A 60 -24.65 -11.70 13.80
C ARG A 60 -23.60 -10.62 13.72
N VAL A 61 -22.39 -10.95 13.28
CA VAL A 61 -21.32 -9.96 13.09
C VAL A 61 -21.64 -9.10 11.87
N THR A 62 -21.85 -7.81 12.10
CA THR A 62 -22.18 -6.83 11.04
C THR A 62 -21.05 -5.85 10.77
N ALA A 63 -20.14 -5.62 11.72
CA ALA A 63 -18.93 -4.87 11.45
C ALA A 63 -17.70 -5.48 12.11
N LEU A 64 -16.58 -5.41 11.39
CA LEU A 64 -15.25 -5.68 11.91
C LEU A 64 -14.35 -4.48 11.59
N ARG A 65 -13.94 -3.75 12.63
CA ARG A 65 -13.11 -2.55 12.54
C ARG A 65 -11.89 -2.72 13.43
N LEU A 66 -10.73 -2.98 12.82
CA LEU A 66 -9.46 -3.15 13.52
C LEU A 66 -8.46 -2.10 13.05
N PRO A 67 -8.61 -0.83 13.46
CA PRO A 67 -7.71 0.22 13.02
C PRO A 67 -6.36 0.16 13.75
N GLY A 68 -5.23 0.29 13.04
CA GLY A 68 -3.93 0.56 13.68
C GLY A 68 -3.39 -0.56 14.58
N VAL A 69 -3.96 -1.76 14.49
CA VAL A 69 -3.58 -2.91 15.30
C VAL A 69 -2.34 -3.63 14.74
N GLY A 70 -1.78 -3.15 13.62
CA GLY A 70 -0.60 -3.72 13.00
C GLY A 70 -0.88 -5.05 12.31
N LEU A 71 -2.10 -5.26 11.79
CA LEU A 71 -2.44 -6.43 10.99
C LEU A 71 -1.62 -6.47 9.70
N SER A 72 -1.26 -7.68 9.30
CA SER A 72 -0.55 -7.88 8.05
C SER A 72 -0.69 -9.29 7.49
N GLY A 73 -0.26 -9.50 6.24
CA GLY A 73 -0.44 -10.79 5.57
C GLY A 73 -1.83 -10.99 4.96
N PRO A 74 -2.09 -12.18 4.39
CA PRO A 74 -3.33 -12.44 3.68
C PRO A 74 -4.50 -12.54 4.64
N LEU A 75 -5.66 -12.01 4.22
CA LEU A 75 -6.91 -12.29 4.92
C LEU A 75 -7.31 -13.75 4.66
N PRO A 76 -7.65 -14.53 5.69
CA PRO A 76 -8.10 -15.89 5.50
C PRO A 76 -9.48 -15.91 4.84
N ILE A 77 -9.69 -16.88 3.96
CA ILE A 77 -10.96 -17.09 3.23
C ILE A 77 -12.16 -17.21 4.17
N ALA A 78 -11.92 -17.63 5.41
CA ALA A 78 -12.92 -17.77 6.45
C ALA A 78 -13.68 -16.46 6.74
N ILE A 79 -13.11 -15.26 6.45
CA ILE A 79 -13.87 -13.99 6.54
C ILE A 79 -15.11 -14.02 5.65
N GLY A 80 -15.08 -14.70 4.51
CA GLY A 80 -16.22 -14.87 3.62
C GLY A 80 -17.42 -15.59 4.27
N ASN A 81 -17.20 -16.27 5.41
CA ASN A 81 -18.27 -16.93 6.17
C ASN A 81 -19.05 -15.96 7.07
N LEU A 82 -18.63 -14.68 7.19
CA LEU A 82 -19.38 -13.64 7.90
C LEU A 82 -20.52 -13.11 7.02
N THR A 83 -21.57 -13.90 6.85
CA THR A 83 -22.64 -13.65 5.84
C THR A 83 -23.51 -12.41 6.08
N LYS A 84 -23.38 -11.75 7.22
CA LYS A 84 -24.09 -10.51 7.57
C LYS A 84 -23.15 -9.32 7.74
N LEU A 85 -21.89 -9.45 7.34
CA LEU A 85 -20.90 -8.38 7.43
C LEU A 85 -21.26 -7.24 6.47
N GLU A 86 -21.54 -6.07 7.02
CA GLU A 86 -21.83 -4.83 6.29
C GLU A 86 -20.60 -3.93 6.24
N THR A 87 -19.71 -4.01 7.24
CA THR A 87 -18.50 -3.18 7.31
C THR A 87 -17.27 -4.00 7.66
N LEU A 88 -16.25 -3.95 6.80
CA LEU A 88 -14.91 -4.49 7.05
C LEU A 88 -13.89 -3.35 6.96
N SER A 89 -13.16 -3.08 8.03
CA SER A 89 -12.20 -1.98 8.08
C SER A 89 -10.92 -2.38 8.82
N PHE A 90 -9.82 -2.41 8.07
CA PHE A 90 -8.46 -2.62 8.58
C PHE A 90 -7.60 -1.37 8.37
N ARG A 91 -8.18 -0.17 8.51
CA ARG A 91 -7.47 1.09 8.27
C ARG A 91 -6.25 1.24 9.21
N PHE A 92 -5.20 1.93 8.79
CA PHE A 92 -3.97 2.12 9.59
C PHE A 92 -3.22 0.83 9.95
N ASN A 93 -3.58 -0.31 9.36
CA ASN A 93 -2.67 -1.45 9.22
C ASN A 93 -1.76 -1.20 8.01
N ALA A 94 -0.64 -1.93 7.87
CA ALA A 94 0.47 -1.62 6.96
C ALA A 94 0.06 -1.01 5.60
N ASN A 95 0.92 -0.18 4.99
CA ASN A 95 0.67 0.56 3.73
C ASN A 95 0.57 -0.35 2.47
N LEU A 96 -0.06 -1.52 2.56
CA LEU A 96 -0.40 -2.41 1.46
C LEU A 96 -1.90 -2.32 1.18
N VAL A 97 -2.29 -2.48 -0.08
CA VAL A 97 -3.70 -2.57 -0.46
C VAL A 97 -4.27 -3.89 0.06
N THR A 98 -5.37 -3.78 0.81
CA THR A 98 -5.99 -4.92 1.49
C THR A 98 -6.71 -5.82 0.48
N LEU A 99 -6.30 -7.07 0.41
CA LEU A 99 -7.04 -8.14 -0.25
C LEU A 99 -8.32 -8.42 0.53
N ILE A 100 -9.50 -8.23 -0.08
CA ILE A 100 -10.82 -8.51 0.52
C ILE A 100 -11.24 -9.96 0.26
N ALA A 101 -11.11 -10.42 -0.99
CA ALA A 101 -11.52 -11.77 -1.38
C ALA A 101 -10.71 -12.27 -2.60
N TYR A 102 -10.75 -13.57 -2.84
CA TYR A 102 -10.24 -14.16 -4.07
C TYR A 102 -11.19 -15.25 -4.56
N TYR A 103 -11.17 -15.53 -5.85
CA TYR A 103 -11.85 -16.64 -6.49
C TYR A 103 -10.85 -17.41 -7.35
N PHE A 104 -10.93 -18.73 -7.30
CA PHE A 104 -10.03 -19.60 -8.05
C PHE A 104 -10.81 -20.75 -8.66
N SER A 105 -10.72 -20.87 -9.98
CA SER A 105 -11.25 -21.98 -10.76
C SER A 105 -10.22 -22.40 -11.82
N ARG A 106 -10.55 -23.43 -12.60
CA ARG A 106 -9.69 -23.88 -13.71
C ARG A 106 -9.50 -22.79 -14.76
N ASP A 107 -10.56 -22.05 -15.05
CA ASP A 107 -10.64 -21.13 -16.19
C ASP A 107 -10.50 -19.66 -15.77
N GLU A 108 -10.68 -19.36 -14.48
CA GLU A 108 -10.72 -17.98 -13.99
C GLU A 108 -10.12 -17.85 -12.58
N LYS A 109 -9.36 -16.76 -12.39
CA LYS A 109 -8.79 -16.36 -11.11
C LYS A 109 -9.13 -14.89 -10.88
N LEU A 110 -9.85 -14.58 -9.81
CA LEU A 110 -10.21 -13.21 -9.46
C LEU A 110 -9.64 -12.87 -8.09
N VAL A 111 -9.30 -11.59 -7.92
CA VAL A 111 -8.78 -11.05 -6.67
C VAL A 111 -9.48 -9.71 -6.45
N VAL A 112 -10.10 -9.55 -5.30
CA VAL A 112 -10.92 -8.38 -4.93
C VAL A 112 -10.17 -7.61 -3.85
N PHE A 113 -9.88 -6.35 -4.09
CA PHE A 113 -9.17 -5.47 -3.18
C PHE A 113 -10.08 -4.36 -2.63
N GLU A 114 -9.64 -3.71 -1.54
CA GLU A 114 -10.26 -2.45 -1.12
C GLU A 114 -10.21 -1.41 -2.23
N TYR A 115 -11.26 -0.60 -2.34
CA TYR A 115 -11.34 0.44 -3.34
C TYR A 115 -10.58 1.69 -2.87
N MET A 116 -9.67 2.17 -3.71
CA MET A 116 -8.84 3.35 -3.47
C MET A 116 -9.36 4.51 -4.32
N SER A 117 -10.10 5.43 -3.71
CA SER A 117 -10.96 6.40 -4.41
C SER A 117 -10.23 7.37 -5.34
N ARG A 118 -8.96 7.68 -5.07
CA ARG A 118 -8.14 8.55 -5.93
C ARG A 118 -7.40 7.81 -7.04
N GLY A 119 -7.55 6.49 -7.12
CA GLY A 119 -6.87 5.67 -8.10
C GLY A 119 -5.36 5.61 -7.86
N SER A 120 -4.58 5.48 -8.94
CA SER A 120 -3.13 5.32 -8.87
C SER A 120 -2.38 6.66 -8.87
N LEU A 121 -1.20 6.67 -8.26
CA LEU A 121 -0.28 7.80 -8.29
C LEU A 121 0.07 8.19 -9.73
N SER A 122 0.24 7.21 -10.63
CA SER A 122 0.49 7.47 -12.05
C SER A 122 -0.60 8.34 -12.68
N ALA A 123 -1.88 8.03 -12.43
CA ALA A 123 -2.98 8.87 -12.91
C ALA A 123 -2.93 10.27 -12.26
N LEU A 124 -2.61 10.34 -10.96
CA LEU A 124 -2.46 11.59 -10.20
C LEU A 124 -1.15 12.37 -10.42
N LEU A 125 -0.19 11.86 -11.20
CA LEU A 125 0.95 12.64 -11.72
C LEU A 125 0.82 12.95 -13.22
N HIS A 126 0.42 11.97 -14.03
CA HIS A 126 0.53 12.04 -15.50
C HIS A 126 -0.80 12.03 -16.25
N GLY A 127 -1.93 11.82 -15.55
CA GLY A 127 -3.26 11.84 -16.15
C GLY A 127 -3.63 13.19 -16.78
N ASN A 128 -4.75 13.25 -17.50
CA ASN A 128 -5.15 14.41 -18.31
C ASN A 128 -5.08 15.73 -17.51
N LYS A 129 -4.26 16.68 -17.99
CA LYS A 129 -3.97 18.00 -17.38
C LYS A 129 -5.10 19.02 -17.66
N GLY A 130 -6.35 18.61 -17.46
CA GLY A 130 -7.50 19.50 -17.61
C GLY A 130 -7.48 20.63 -16.57
N SER A 131 -8.15 21.73 -16.87
CA SER A 131 -8.18 23.00 -16.10
C SER A 131 -8.76 22.93 -14.68
N GLY A 132 -9.08 21.75 -14.16
CA GLY A 132 -9.63 21.53 -12.81
C GLY A 132 -8.78 20.63 -11.91
N ARG A 133 -7.58 20.22 -12.34
CA ARG A 133 -6.70 19.36 -11.52
C ARG A 133 -5.93 20.18 -10.51
N SER A 134 -6.02 19.82 -9.23
CA SER A 134 -5.10 20.32 -8.20
C SER A 134 -3.80 19.50 -8.21
N PRO A 135 -2.64 20.13 -8.44
CA PRO A 135 -1.34 19.48 -8.29
C PRO A 135 -1.14 18.84 -6.91
N LEU A 136 -0.36 17.77 -6.85
CA LEU A 136 0.06 17.18 -5.57
C LEU A 136 1.11 18.10 -4.92
N SER A 137 0.81 18.58 -3.71
CA SER A 137 1.74 19.39 -2.91
C SER A 137 2.96 18.57 -2.48
N TRP A 138 4.02 19.27 -2.05
CA TRP A 138 5.21 18.66 -1.46
C TRP A 138 4.86 17.69 -0.34
N GLU A 139 4.03 18.12 0.61
CA GLU A 139 3.65 17.35 1.80
C GLU A 139 2.92 16.06 1.39
N THR A 140 2.08 16.16 0.35
CA THR A 140 1.38 15.01 -0.21
C THR A 140 2.36 14.05 -0.87
N ARG A 141 3.28 14.54 -1.71
CA ARG A 141 4.29 13.70 -2.38
C ARG A 141 5.24 13.03 -1.39
N ALA A 142 5.69 13.75 -0.36
CA ALA A 142 6.52 13.22 0.72
C ALA A 142 5.76 12.16 1.55
N GLY A 143 4.49 12.41 1.88
CA GLY A 143 3.62 11.45 2.56
C GLY A 143 3.40 10.17 1.75
N ILE A 144 3.25 10.30 0.43
CA ILE A 144 3.14 9.15 -0.49
C ILE A 144 4.45 8.34 -0.52
N ALA A 145 5.60 9.01 -0.66
CA ALA A 145 6.91 8.37 -0.62
C ALA A 145 7.11 7.61 0.71
N LEU A 146 6.75 8.22 1.83
CA LEU A 146 6.84 7.59 3.16
C LEU A 146 5.90 6.39 3.29
N GLY A 147 4.65 6.50 2.86
CA GLY A 147 3.70 5.39 2.88
C GLY A 147 4.19 4.20 2.05
N ALA A 148 4.67 4.45 0.84
CA ALA A 148 5.25 3.41 -0.01
C ALA A 148 6.53 2.79 0.62
N ALA A 149 7.43 3.61 1.17
CA ALA A 149 8.64 3.13 1.85
C ALA A 149 8.31 2.17 3.00
N ARG A 150 7.34 2.54 3.85
CA ARG A 150 6.87 1.70 4.96
C ARG A 150 6.31 0.37 4.48
N ALA A 151 5.53 0.37 3.40
CA ALA A 151 4.97 -0.84 2.82
C ALA A 151 6.07 -1.81 2.35
N ILE A 152 7.05 -1.30 1.60
CA ILE A 152 8.12 -2.12 1.03
C ILE A 152 9.10 -2.57 2.13
N SER A 153 9.45 -1.70 3.07
CA SER A 153 10.23 -2.06 4.24
C SER A 153 9.55 -3.16 5.07
N TYR A 154 8.23 -3.08 5.21
CA TYR A 154 7.45 -4.12 5.87
C TYR A 154 7.57 -5.46 5.13
N LEU A 155 7.46 -5.47 3.79
CA LEU A 155 7.65 -6.68 2.97
C LEU A 155 9.07 -7.26 3.15
N HIS A 156 10.11 -6.43 3.04
CA HIS A 156 11.50 -6.86 3.18
C HIS A 156 11.83 -7.39 4.57
N SER A 157 11.12 -6.94 5.61
CA SER A 157 11.31 -7.41 6.98
C SER A 157 10.79 -8.84 7.22
N ARG A 158 9.98 -9.40 6.31
CA ARG A 158 9.35 -10.71 6.51
C ARG A 158 10.35 -11.85 6.45
N ASP A 159 11.18 -11.84 5.41
CA ASP A 159 12.30 -12.75 5.20
C ASP A 159 13.24 -12.18 4.14
N ALA A 160 14.48 -12.70 4.06
CA ALA A 160 15.52 -12.20 3.18
C ALA A 160 15.25 -12.36 1.67
N THR A 161 14.25 -13.18 1.29
CA THR A 161 13.91 -13.49 -0.10
C THR A 161 12.67 -12.78 -0.59
N THR A 162 11.81 -12.32 0.32
CA THR A 162 10.59 -11.58 -0.01
C THR A 162 10.93 -10.23 -0.62
N SER A 163 10.53 -10.06 -1.88
CA SER A 163 10.52 -8.81 -2.64
C SER A 163 9.15 -8.58 -3.27
N HIS A 164 8.83 -7.33 -3.59
CA HIS A 164 7.62 -6.97 -4.29
C HIS A 164 7.70 -7.28 -5.79
N GLY A 165 8.78 -6.91 -6.44
CA GLY A 165 9.04 -7.24 -7.84
C GLY A 165 8.28 -6.44 -8.89
N ASN A 166 7.51 -5.41 -8.52
CA ASN A 166 6.69 -4.63 -9.45
C ASN A 166 6.36 -3.24 -8.86
N ILE A 167 7.35 -2.56 -8.29
CA ILE A 167 7.16 -1.22 -7.71
C ILE A 167 7.16 -0.19 -8.84
N LYS A 168 6.06 0.56 -8.95
CA LYS A 168 5.86 1.64 -9.94
C LYS A 168 4.65 2.49 -9.56
N SER A 169 4.54 3.71 -10.09
CA SER A 169 3.46 4.64 -9.69
C SER A 169 2.04 4.15 -10.01
N CYS A 170 1.84 3.26 -10.99
CA CYS A 170 0.51 2.67 -11.21
C CYS A 170 0.10 1.65 -10.14
N ASN A 171 1.07 1.10 -9.38
CA ASN A 171 0.83 0.17 -8.27
C ASN A 171 0.88 0.88 -6.89
N ILE A 172 0.95 2.21 -6.87
CA ILE A 172 0.78 3.01 -5.66
C ILE A 172 -0.62 3.60 -5.72
N LEU A 173 -1.54 3.07 -4.92
CA LEU A 173 -2.93 3.51 -4.88
C LEU A 173 -3.17 4.48 -3.72
N LEU A 174 -4.09 5.43 -3.93
CA LEU A 174 -4.30 6.56 -3.03
C LEU A 174 -5.73 6.61 -2.50
N SER A 175 -5.86 6.76 -1.19
CA SER A 175 -7.16 6.93 -0.52
C SER A 175 -7.68 8.36 -0.71
N GLU A 176 -8.90 8.63 -0.26
CA GLU A 176 -9.48 9.97 -0.29
C GLU A 176 -8.61 11.01 0.43
N SER A 177 -7.88 10.60 1.47
CA SER A 177 -6.96 11.47 2.22
C SER A 177 -5.51 11.43 1.70
N TYR A 178 -5.29 10.97 0.47
CA TYR A 178 -3.96 10.79 -0.14
C TYR A 178 -3.02 9.84 0.62
N GLU A 179 -3.58 8.93 1.43
CA GLU A 179 -2.79 7.89 2.08
C GLU A 179 -2.38 6.85 1.03
N ALA A 180 -1.08 6.60 0.89
CA ALA A 180 -0.54 5.67 -0.09
C ALA A 180 -0.56 4.22 0.41
N LYS A 181 -1.01 3.33 -0.48
CA LYS A 181 -0.92 1.88 -0.31
C LYS A 181 -0.35 1.22 -1.56
N VAL A 182 0.55 0.27 -1.37
CA VAL A 182 1.19 -0.49 -2.45
C VAL A 182 0.32 -1.70 -2.82
N SER A 183 -0.03 -1.83 -4.11
CA SER A 183 -0.83 -2.91 -4.68
C SER A 183 0.03 -3.93 -5.43
N ASP A 184 -0.60 -5.03 -5.88
CA ASP A 184 -0.01 -5.99 -6.82
C ASP A 184 1.27 -6.71 -6.35
N TYR A 185 1.55 -6.63 -5.06
CA TYR A 185 2.48 -7.53 -4.38
C TYR A 185 2.05 -8.99 -4.58
N CYS A 186 2.99 -9.86 -4.95
CA CYS A 186 2.77 -11.30 -5.15
C CYS A 186 1.87 -11.68 -6.35
N LEU A 187 1.37 -10.72 -7.15
CA LEU A 187 0.57 -11.02 -8.33
C LEU A 187 1.41 -11.24 -9.60
N ALA A 188 2.61 -10.67 -9.68
CA ALA A 188 3.47 -10.78 -10.86
C ALA A 188 3.80 -12.25 -11.25
N PRO A 189 4.06 -13.18 -10.31
CA PRO A 189 4.24 -14.59 -10.66
C PRO A 189 2.94 -15.32 -11.03
N MET A 190 1.78 -14.80 -10.63
CA MET A 190 0.47 -15.46 -10.82
C MET A 190 -0.17 -15.20 -12.19
N ILE A 191 0.19 -14.09 -12.85
CA ILE A 191 -0.46 -13.57 -14.08
C ILE A 191 0.21 -14.08 -15.38
N SER A 192 0.86 -15.24 -15.33
CA SER A 192 1.45 -15.97 -16.47
C SER A 192 2.89 -15.52 -16.86
N PRO A 193 3.76 -16.44 -17.33
CA PRO A 193 5.19 -16.19 -17.59
C PRO A 193 5.48 -15.39 -18.87
N THR A 194 4.46 -14.90 -19.56
CA THR A 194 4.52 -14.45 -20.96
C THR A 194 4.46 -12.93 -21.13
N SER A 195 4.55 -12.13 -20.07
CA SER A 195 4.81 -10.70 -20.25
C SER A 195 6.22 -10.54 -20.84
N THR A 196 6.25 -10.27 -22.14
CA THR A 196 7.48 -10.11 -22.92
C THR A 196 8.46 -9.18 -22.19
N PRO A 197 9.71 -9.61 -21.93
CA PRO A 197 10.72 -8.85 -21.18
C PRO A 197 11.24 -7.59 -21.92
N ASN A 198 10.65 -7.26 -23.07
CA ASN A 198 11.13 -6.26 -24.04
C ASN A 198 10.53 -4.86 -23.88
N ARG A 199 9.62 -4.63 -22.93
CA ARG A 199 9.29 -3.24 -22.57
C ARG A 199 10.30 -2.80 -21.52
N ILE A 200 11.14 -1.85 -21.91
CA ILE A 200 11.99 -1.07 -21.01
C ILE A 200 11.04 -0.45 -19.97
N ASP A 201 10.93 -1.10 -18.82
CA ASP A 201 10.19 -0.60 -17.68
C ASP A 201 11.15 0.34 -16.96
N GLY A 202 10.87 1.64 -16.94
CA GLY A 202 11.76 2.66 -16.38
C GLY A 202 12.07 2.46 -14.89
N TYR A 203 11.35 1.58 -14.20
CA TYR A 203 11.59 1.19 -12.82
C TYR A 203 12.53 -0.02 -12.66
N ARG A 204 12.88 -0.70 -13.76
CA ARG A 204 13.66 -1.95 -13.71
C ARG A 204 15.12 -1.66 -13.35
N ALA A 205 15.60 -2.32 -12.31
CA ALA A 205 17.01 -2.25 -11.93
C ALA A 205 17.92 -2.84 -13.02
N PRO A 206 19.11 -2.25 -13.28
CA PRO A 206 19.96 -2.62 -14.41
C PRO A 206 20.50 -4.05 -14.33
N GLU A 207 20.63 -4.62 -13.13
CA GLU A 207 21.08 -6.00 -12.92
C GLU A 207 19.99 -7.06 -13.14
N VAL A 208 18.71 -6.66 -13.17
CA VAL A 208 17.60 -7.61 -13.28
C VAL A 208 17.48 -8.07 -14.74
N THR A 209 17.83 -9.32 -15.01
CA THR A 209 17.70 -9.94 -16.34
C THR A 209 16.49 -10.87 -16.46
N ASP A 210 16.06 -11.51 -15.37
CA ASP A 210 14.85 -12.34 -15.28
C ASP A 210 13.83 -11.69 -14.33
N ALA A 211 12.64 -11.38 -14.85
CA ALA A 211 11.54 -10.79 -14.08
C ALA A 211 11.00 -11.69 -12.95
N ARG A 212 11.33 -12.98 -12.95
CA ARG A 212 10.93 -13.94 -11.90
C ARG A 212 11.89 -13.97 -10.71
N ARG A 213 13.07 -13.35 -10.83
CA ARG A 213 14.12 -13.36 -9.80
C ARG A 213 14.45 -11.93 -9.38
N ILE A 214 13.49 -11.28 -8.73
CA ILE A 214 13.67 -9.92 -8.22
C ILE A 214 14.21 -9.96 -6.79
N SER A 215 15.31 -9.26 -6.55
CA SER A 215 15.90 -9.12 -5.21
C SER A 215 15.29 -7.94 -4.44
N GLN A 216 15.47 -7.92 -3.12
CA GLN A 216 15.11 -6.74 -2.32
C GLN A 216 15.85 -5.47 -2.79
N LYS A 217 17.09 -5.59 -3.28
CA LYS A 217 17.85 -4.43 -3.80
C LYS A 217 17.30 -3.93 -5.14
N ALA A 218 16.68 -4.80 -5.93
CA ALA A 218 15.98 -4.37 -7.14
C ALA A 218 14.69 -3.60 -6.80
N ASP A 219 13.96 -4.00 -5.75
CA ASP A 219 12.85 -3.19 -5.23
C ASP A 219 13.31 -1.80 -4.75
N VAL A 220 14.47 -1.73 -4.08
CA VAL A 220 15.05 -0.45 -3.65
C VAL A 220 15.31 0.46 -4.86
N TYR A 221 15.85 -0.09 -5.95
CA TYR A 221 16.05 0.68 -7.19
C TYR A 221 14.74 1.21 -7.76
N SER A 222 13.73 0.33 -7.91
CA SER A 222 12.41 0.72 -8.41
C SER A 222 11.75 1.79 -7.51
N PHE A 223 11.93 1.69 -6.20
CA PHE A 223 11.49 2.71 -5.25
C PHE A 223 12.28 4.02 -5.39
N GLY A 224 13.57 3.98 -5.70
CA GLY A 224 14.37 5.15 -6.03
C GLY A 224 13.82 5.88 -7.26
N VAL A 225 13.49 5.15 -8.33
CA VAL A 225 12.85 5.72 -9.53
C VAL A 225 11.50 6.36 -9.18
N LEU A 226 10.70 5.74 -8.31
CA LEU A 226 9.43 6.30 -7.82
C LEU A 226 9.64 7.63 -7.06
N ILE A 227 10.70 7.76 -6.25
CA ILE A 227 11.06 9.03 -5.61
C ILE A 227 11.41 10.09 -6.67
N LEU A 228 12.23 9.73 -7.67
CA LEU A 228 12.62 10.66 -8.72
C LEU A 228 11.41 11.12 -9.53
N GLU A 229 10.48 10.22 -9.86
CA GLU A 229 9.23 10.57 -10.53
C GLU A 229 8.38 11.53 -9.68
N LEU A 230 8.24 11.29 -8.38
CA LEU A 230 7.53 12.18 -7.45
C LEU A 230 8.14 13.58 -7.41
N LEU A 231 9.48 13.69 -7.42
CA LEU A 231 10.17 14.97 -7.33
C LEU A 231 10.18 15.75 -8.64
N THR A 232 10.27 15.04 -9.77
CA THR A 232 10.47 15.64 -11.09
C THR A 232 9.16 15.84 -11.86
N GLY A 233 8.10 15.10 -11.49
CA GLY A 233 6.84 15.06 -12.24
C GLY A 233 6.98 14.43 -13.63
N LYS A 234 8.14 13.81 -13.94
CA LYS A 234 8.42 13.19 -15.25
C LYS A 234 8.14 11.70 -15.19
N SER A 235 7.47 11.16 -16.21
CA SER A 235 7.22 9.72 -16.30
C SER A 235 8.51 8.96 -16.67
N PRO A 236 8.90 7.92 -15.91
CA PRO A 236 9.99 7.03 -16.28
C PRO A 236 9.59 6.03 -17.39
N THR A 237 8.30 5.95 -17.74
CA THR A 237 7.77 5.01 -18.74
C THR A 237 7.08 5.75 -19.90
N HIS A 238 7.11 5.14 -21.09
CA HIS A 238 6.35 5.61 -22.26
C HIS A 238 4.85 5.39 -22.02
N GLN A 239 4.15 6.37 -21.44
CA GLN A 239 2.70 6.31 -21.26
C GLN A 239 1.91 6.93 -22.42
N GLN A 240 2.52 7.81 -23.20
CA GLN A 240 1.91 8.40 -24.39
C GLN A 240 2.71 7.99 -25.62
N LEU A 241 2.01 7.54 -26.66
CA LEU A 241 2.56 6.99 -27.92
C LEU A 241 3.55 7.91 -28.65
N ASN A 242 3.71 9.16 -28.21
CA ASN A 242 4.50 10.20 -28.87
C ASN A 242 5.53 10.90 -27.96
N GLU A 243 5.70 10.49 -26.70
CA GLU A 243 6.70 11.06 -25.80
C GLU A 243 7.74 10.00 -25.42
N GLU A 244 9.02 10.33 -25.58
CA GLU A 244 10.13 9.48 -25.15
C GLU A 244 10.16 9.44 -23.61
N GLY A 245 10.02 8.25 -23.01
CA GLY A 245 10.20 8.09 -21.57
C GLY A 245 11.63 8.48 -21.18
N VAL A 246 11.79 9.13 -20.03
CA VAL A 246 13.10 9.59 -19.55
C VAL A 246 13.72 8.55 -18.65
N ASP A 247 14.97 8.18 -18.90
CA ASP A 247 15.82 7.46 -17.93
C ASP A 247 16.10 8.41 -16.75
N LEU A 248 15.16 8.46 -15.79
CA LEU A 248 15.19 9.42 -14.69
C LEU A 248 16.50 9.36 -13.89
N PRO A 249 17.03 8.18 -13.50
CA PRO A 249 18.31 8.12 -12.80
C PRO A 249 19.43 8.81 -13.59
N ARG A 250 19.59 8.49 -14.89
CA ARG A 250 20.63 9.11 -15.72
C ARG A 250 20.42 10.61 -15.90
N TRP A 251 19.18 11.03 -16.18
CA TRP A 251 18.85 12.44 -16.38
C TRP A 251 19.11 13.24 -15.10
N VAL A 252 18.62 12.78 -13.95
CA VAL A 252 18.85 13.43 -12.65
C VAL A 252 20.35 13.51 -12.34
N SER A 253 21.10 12.43 -12.50
CA SER A 253 22.56 12.44 -12.30
C SER A 253 23.23 13.52 -13.16
N SER A 254 22.89 13.62 -14.44
CA SER A 254 23.48 14.62 -15.35
C SER A 254 23.21 16.07 -14.92
N ILE A 255 22.00 16.37 -14.41
CA ILE A 255 21.66 17.70 -13.92
C ILE A 255 22.38 17.98 -12.60
N THR A 256 22.42 17.03 -11.67
CA THR A 256 23.08 17.24 -10.37
C THR A 256 24.59 17.37 -10.43
N GLU A 257 25.23 16.92 -11.53
CA GLU A 257 26.66 17.10 -11.79
C GLU A 257 26.97 18.45 -12.44
N GLN A 258 26.03 19.02 -13.20
CA GLN A 258 26.26 20.20 -14.04
C GLN A 258 25.59 21.47 -13.54
N GLN A 259 24.52 21.35 -12.74
CA GLN A 259 23.60 22.44 -12.37
C GLN A 259 23.15 22.31 -10.90
N SER A 260 22.21 23.16 -10.48
CA SER A 260 21.66 23.07 -9.12
C SER A 260 20.77 21.83 -9.02
N PRO A 261 20.85 21.04 -7.94
CA PRO A 261 19.93 19.91 -7.73
C PRO A 261 18.46 20.33 -7.64
N SER A 262 18.15 21.63 -7.46
CA SER A 262 16.79 22.15 -7.53
C SER A 262 16.19 22.11 -8.93
N ASP A 263 17.02 22.07 -9.97
CA ASP A 263 16.59 22.24 -11.36
C ASP A 263 15.88 20.99 -11.89
N VAL A 264 15.95 19.87 -11.15
CA VAL A 264 15.20 18.65 -11.47
C VAL A 264 13.76 18.70 -11.00
N PHE A 265 13.40 19.61 -10.09
CA PHE A 265 12.10 19.57 -9.43
C PHE A 265 10.96 20.00 -10.35
N ASP A 266 9.83 19.33 -10.16
CA ASP A 266 8.57 19.66 -10.80
C ASP A 266 8.21 21.14 -10.51
N PRO A 267 7.97 21.97 -11.55
CA PRO A 267 7.53 23.35 -11.36
C PRO A 267 6.27 23.48 -10.49
N GLU A 268 5.42 22.46 -10.43
CA GLU A 268 4.24 22.46 -9.54
C GLU A 268 4.61 22.40 -8.05
N LEU A 269 5.77 21.84 -7.70
CA LEU A 269 6.30 21.84 -6.33
C LEU A 269 6.91 23.19 -5.94
N THR A 270 7.53 23.88 -6.90
CA THR A 270 8.25 25.14 -6.65
C THR A 270 7.36 26.38 -6.70
N ARG A 271 6.14 26.27 -7.25
CA ARG A 271 5.17 27.40 -7.36
C ARG A 271 4.73 28.01 -6.03
N TYR A 272 4.72 27.24 -4.95
CA TYR A 272 4.18 27.67 -3.65
C TYR A 272 5.21 27.69 -2.52
N GLN A 273 6.45 27.30 -2.80
CA GLN A 273 7.56 27.29 -1.84
C GLN A 273 8.74 28.01 -2.46
N ALA A 274 9.10 29.16 -1.89
CA ALA A 274 10.28 29.91 -2.27
C ALA A 274 11.51 29.05 -1.94
N GLU A 275 12.22 28.62 -2.98
CA GLU A 275 13.45 27.82 -2.94
C GLU A 275 13.26 26.35 -2.54
N GLY A 276 13.92 25.47 -3.31
CA GLY A 276 13.87 24.02 -3.16
C GLY A 276 14.15 23.62 -1.72
N ASN A 277 13.11 23.17 -1.03
CA ASN A 277 13.15 22.86 0.38
C ASN A 277 14.35 21.94 0.64
N GLU A 278 15.16 22.23 1.67
CA GLU A 278 16.26 21.36 2.07
C GLU A 278 15.81 19.90 2.19
N ASN A 279 14.54 19.69 2.59
CA ASN A 279 13.88 18.40 2.65
C ASN A 279 13.64 17.76 1.26
N MET A 280 13.32 18.52 0.22
CA MET A 280 13.25 18.03 -1.17
C MET A 280 14.62 17.56 -1.65
N ILE A 281 15.67 18.33 -1.36
CA ILE A 281 17.05 17.97 -1.73
C ILE A 281 17.50 16.71 -0.98
N ARG A 282 17.13 16.58 0.30
CA ARG A 282 17.37 15.36 1.09
C ARG A 282 16.64 14.16 0.48
N LEU A 283 15.36 14.31 0.12
CA LEU A 283 14.60 13.24 -0.55
C LEU A 283 15.20 12.88 -1.92
N LEU A 284 15.68 13.87 -2.69
CA LEU A 284 16.36 13.65 -3.95
C LEU A 284 17.62 12.79 -3.77
N LYS A 285 18.45 13.10 -2.76
CA LYS A 285 19.64 12.31 -2.43
C LYS A 285 19.30 10.87 -2.05
N ILE A 286 18.19 10.66 -1.34
CA ILE A 286 17.67 9.32 -1.03
C ILE A 286 17.28 8.59 -2.33
N GLY A 287 16.58 9.26 -3.24
CA GLY A 287 16.24 8.70 -4.56
C GLY A 287 17.47 8.27 -5.35
N ILE A 288 18.48 9.15 -5.44
CA ILE A 288 19.76 8.89 -6.14
C ILE A 288 20.51 7.70 -5.53
N SER A 289 20.59 7.60 -4.19
CA SER A 289 21.28 6.48 -3.54
C SER A 289 20.55 5.15 -3.74
N CYS A 290 19.23 5.18 -3.78
CA CYS A 290 18.41 4.00 -4.11
C CYS A 290 18.64 3.52 -5.55
N THR A 291 18.90 4.43 -6.49
CA THR A 291 19.13 4.11 -7.91
C THR A 291 20.61 3.84 -8.26
N ALA A 292 21.46 3.55 -7.28
CA ALA A 292 22.87 3.23 -7.55
C ALA A 292 23.00 2.04 -8.52
N GLN A 293 23.97 2.11 -9.43
CA GLN A 293 24.23 1.07 -10.45
C GLN A 293 24.40 -0.32 -9.83
N TYR A 294 25.17 -0.41 -8.74
CA TYR A 294 25.47 -1.67 -8.08
C TYR A 294 24.49 -1.91 -6.90
N PRO A 295 23.86 -3.10 -6.81
CA PRO A 295 22.90 -3.42 -5.76
C PRO A 295 23.44 -3.25 -4.33
N ASP A 296 24.71 -3.56 -4.12
CA ASP A 296 25.34 -3.50 -2.79
C ASP A 296 25.53 -2.05 -2.30
N SER A 297 25.64 -1.10 -3.21
CA SER A 297 25.74 0.33 -2.90
C SER A 297 24.39 0.97 -2.53
N ARG A 298 23.28 0.26 -2.74
CA ARG A 298 21.94 0.78 -2.40
C ARG A 298 21.64 0.56 -0.91
N PRO A 299 20.98 1.52 -0.23
CA PRO A 299 20.55 1.34 1.16
C PRO A 299 19.50 0.22 1.30
N SER A 300 19.23 -0.21 2.53
CA SER A 300 18.07 -1.09 2.81
C SER A 300 16.77 -0.28 2.86
N MET A 301 15.62 -0.90 2.58
CA MET A 301 14.33 -0.18 2.71
C MET A 301 14.04 0.29 4.15
N ALA A 302 14.58 -0.40 5.16
CA ALA A 302 14.50 0.06 6.56
C ALA A 302 15.26 1.38 6.77
N GLU A 303 16.46 1.49 6.21
CA GLU A 303 17.26 2.72 6.24
C GLU A 303 16.60 3.84 5.43
N VAL A 304 16.13 3.55 4.22
CA VAL A 304 15.40 4.49 3.36
C VAL A 304 14.17 5.03 4.09
N THR A 305 13.37 4.16 4.72
CA THR A 305 12.19 4.57 5.47
C THR A 305 12.56 5.53 6.61
N ARG A 306 13.61 5.20 7.38
CA ARG A 306 14.10 6.09 8.46
C ARG A 306 14.51 7.47 7.93
N LEU A 307 15.25 7.52 6.83
CA LEU A 307 15.69 8.79 6.23
C LEU A 307 14.51 9.63 5.74
N ILE A 308 13.49 9.02 5.13
CA ILE A 308 12.28 9.73 4.67
C ILE A 308 11.45 10.24 5.86
N GLU A 309 11.39 9.50 6.97
CA GLU A 309 10.75 9.99 8.19
C GLU A 309 11.43 11.22 8.77
N GLU A 310 12.76 11.29 8.73
CA GLU A 310 13.54 12.46 9.17
C GLU A 310 13.23 13.69 8.31
N VAL A 311 13.14 13.52 6.99
CA VAL A 311 12.72 14.55 6.03
C VAL A 311 11.28 15.05 6.32
N SER A 312 10.41 14.14 6.74
CA SER A 312 9.00 14.47 7.03
C SER A 312 8.84 15.19 8.38
N ARG A 313 9.65 14.85 9.40
CA ARG A 313 9.60 15.48 10.73
C ARG A 313 10.16 16.90 10.76
N SER A 314 11.23 17.20 10.01
CA SER A 314 11.80 18.54 9.89
C SER A 314 10.85 19.56 9.24
N SER A 315 9.83 19.08 8.53
CA SER A 315 8.79 19.93 7.93
C SER A 315 7.72 20.38 8.93
N GLY A 316 7.61 19.71 10.09
CA GLY A 316 6.56 19.95 11.10
C GLY A 316 6.94 20.89 12.26
N SER A 317 8.18 21.42 12.29
CA SER A 317 8.68 22.24 13.40
C SER A 317 8.63 23.76 13.16
N GLN A 318 7.94 24.24 12.12
CA GLN A 318 7.65 25.67 11.95
C GLN A 318 6.19 25.99 12.34
N SER A 319 5.91 25.99 13.64
CA SER A 319 4.75 26.70 14.18
C SER A 319 5.20 28.12 14.52
N PRO A 320 4.52 29.20 14.08
CA PRO A 320 4.90 30.55 14.45
C PRO A 320 4.67 30.72 15.95
N LEU A 321 5.73 31.03 16.69
CA LEU A 321 5.60 31.65 18.00
C LEU A 321 4.92 33.00 17.76
N SER A 322 3.66 33.07 18.20
CA SER A 322 2.87 34.29 18.32
C SER A 322 3.67 35.35 19.08
N GLY A 323 4.01 36.43 18.39
CA GLY A 323 4.32 37.72 19.01
C GLY A 323 3.06 38.51 19.31
#